data_AF-A0A4Q4W726-F1
#
_entry.id   AF-A0A4Q4W726-F1
#
_cell.length_a   1.000
_cell.length_b   1.000
_cell.length_c   1.000
_cell.angle_alpha   90.00
_cell.angle_beta   90.00
_cell.angle_gamma   90.00
#
_symmetry.space_group_name_H-M   'P 1'
#
loop_
_entity.id
_entity.type
_entity.pdbx_description
1 polymer ?
#
loop_
_entity_poly.entity_id
_entity_poly.type
_entity_poly.pdbx_seq_one_letter_code
_entity_poly.pdbx_strand_id
1 'polypeptide(L)'
;MATETIARTMPQASSSRGAPGTEAYELTAPRNKLKETWRRLRNTSKQDDSPGNGSSIDIGDNVLQQAPPDATTPLTPAQRWDKPPGNIPRLGFCFWSFMIAGMNDAAVGALIPYLETYYGFNYTIISLIFLTPFVGYSAAAVCNATIHSKFGQRGIAIAAPICHIITYAVLSAHPPFPVLVVVNSISGFGNGLTDACFCAWSGVMENPNSIQGCLHACYSVGALLAPLIATSMITTYGLPWYTWYYLMTGVSFLELVGLTAAFWHKTGAVYRSEHVHDSESARGGRTREALGSKVTWLCTVFFFTYMGIEVGLGGWVVSFMLRVRKATEFQSGVSGTGFWAGMAAGRLFLGFVTERFGERLCVTIYLVCALALHLVFWLVPRFIVSAIAVAFANTKRASQLRNMAAESPPHKDPIVKALQEFTTCDVSDALCKLGQPHGGFLPGLTMWSPQRQDGPTKIVGPAYTVKYVPLDNPAPKHPTHYIDSVPKGAVVFVSCPFGTPNAVYGGLMSMRAQVRGAVGSVIDGRFRDLQEQRELGYPIFARGVGTAPPAPLLKVAGVDVPLRVQSRQDEKDGTVVRPGDYVVADLNGVVVLPAELAERALPLMRKQVDADDCMAVEIKKGMGFAEASRLFRG
;
A
#
# COMPACT_ATOMS: atom_id res chain seq x y z
N MET A 1 -66.67 16.47 -10.14
CA MET A 1 -67.63 16.70 -11.24
C MET A 1 -66.81 17.14 -12.44
N ALA A 2 -66.77 16.48 -13.60
CA ALA A 2 -67.40 15.24 -14.08
C ALA A 2 -66.34 14.48 -14.93
N THR A 3 -66.11 13.18 -14.76
CA THR A 3 -66.62 12.07 -15.62
C THR A 3 -66.70 12.40 -17.14
N GLU A 4 -65.92 11.78 -18.05
CA GLU A 4 -66.06 10.42 -18.68
C GLU A 4 -67.04 10.41 -19.89
N THR A 5 -67.00 9.54 -20.94
CA THR A 5 -66.30 8.26 -21.27
C THR A 5 -66.24 8.05 -22.83
N ILE A 6 -65.50 7.04 -23.35
CA ILE A 6 -65.63 6.36 -24.69
C ILE A 6 -65.04 7.13 -25.93
N ALA A 7 -64.25 6.62 -26.90
CA ALA A 7 -63.71 5.32 -27.38
C ALA A 7 -64.24 4.83 -28.77
N ARG A 8 -63.36 4.13 -29.55
CA ARG A 8 -63.55 3.46 -30.88
C ARG A 8 -63.51 4.40 -32.12
N THR A 9 -63.02 4.05 -33.33
CA THR A 9 -62.43 2.79 -33.88
C THR A 9 -61.49 3.04 -35.09
N MET A 10 -60.70 2.02 -35.45
CA MET A 10 -59.74 1.84 -36.59
C MET A 10 -60.39 1.86 -38.01
N PRO A 11 -59.64 1.99 -39.15
CA PRO A 11 -58.75 0.93 -39.69
C PRO A 11 -57.43 1.36 -40.42
N GLN A 12 -56.69 0.34 -40.89
CA GLN A 12 -55.27 0.33 -41.28
C GLN A 12 -55.01 0.53 -42.80
N ALA A 13 -53.81 1.00 -43.17
CA ALA A 13 -53.06 0.51 -44.35
C ALA A 13 -51.54 0.89 -44.29
N SER A 14 -50.71 -0.13 -43.97
CA SER A 14 -49.37 -0.44 -44.50
C SER A 14 -48.51 0.60 -45.25
N SER A 15 -47.27 0.80 -44.78
CA SER A 15 -46.04 0.48 -45.56
C SER A 15 -44.80 0.45 -44.65
N SER A 16 -43.72 -0.18 -45.11
CA SER A 16 -42.58 -0.63 -44.30
C SER A 16 -41.37 0.30 -44.29
N ARG A 17 -40.73 0.44 -43.12
CA ARG A 17 -39.26 0.40 -42.91
C ARG A 17 -38.94 0.45 -41.41
N GLY A 18 -38.39 -0.65 -40.88
CA GLY A 18 -38.02 -0.76 -39.46
C GLY A 18 -36.60 -0.28 -39.18
N ALA A 19 -36.39 0.29 -37.99
CA ALA A 19 -35.10 0.59 -37.39
C ALA A 19 -34.84 -0.34 -36.18
N PRO A 20 -33.58 -0.58 -35.77
CA PRO A 20 -33.26 -1.68 -34.85
C PRO A 20 -33.48 -1.35 -33.36
N GLY A 21 -34.36 -2.11 -32.73
CA GLY A 21 -34.12 -2.85 -31.47
C GLY A 21 -33.61 -2.12 -30.23
N THR A 22 -34.53 -1.75 -29.34
CA THR A 22 -34.28 -1.67 -27.89
C THR A 22 -35.26 -2.60 -27.17
N GLU A 23 -34.78 -3.75 -26.68
CA GLU A 23 -35.54 -4.61 -25.78
C GLU A 23 -34.91 -4.61 -24.38
N ALA A 24 -35.76 -4.37 -23.37
CA ALA A 24 -35.44 -4.60 -21.99
C ALA A 24 -35.80 -6.05 -21.62
N TYR A 25 -34.88 -6.77 -20.96
CA TYR A 25 -35.16 -8.09 -20.40
C TYR A 25 -35.31 -8.01 -18.88
N GLU A 26 -36.52 -8.27 -18.40
CA GLU A 26 -36.80 -8.47 -16.97
C GLU A 26 -36.24 -9.82 -16.49
N LEU A 27 -35.57 -9.81 -15.34
CA LEU A 27 -35.09 -11.02 -14.67
C LEU A 27 -36.14 -11.55 -13.69
N THR A 28 -36.93 -12.54 -14.11
CA THR A 28 -37.68 -13.42 -13.21
C THR A 28 -37.14 -14.86 -13.29
N ALA A 29 -36.76 -15.44 -12.15
CA ALA A 29 -36.28 -16.82 -12.04
C ALA A 29 -36.98 -17.56 -10.88
N PRO A 30 -37.40 -18.84 -11.06
CA PRO A 30 -38.37 -19.48 -10.17
C PRO A 30 -37.75 -20.17 -8.94
N ARG A 31 -38.35 -19.92 -7.77
CA ARG A 31 -37.82 -20.21 -6.42
C ARG A 31 -37.85 -21.69 -5.97
N ASN A 32 -38.25 -22.64 -6.84
CA ASN A 32 -38.68 -23.98 -6.40
C ASN A 32 -37.71 -25.16 -6.68
N LYS A 33 -36.73 -25.07 -7.59
CA LYS A 33 -35.84 -26.21 -7.89
C LYS A 33 -34.83 -26.59 -6.79
N LEU A 34 -34.51 -25.68 -5.87
CA LEU A 34 -33.52 -25.95 -4.81
C LEU A 34 -34.00 -26.95 -3.75
N LYS A 35 -35.30 -26.99 -3.41
CA LYS A 35 -35.82 -27.85 -2.33
C LYS A 35 -35.85 -29.34 -2.69
N GLU A 36 -36.02 -29.70 -3.96
CA GLU A 36 -35.99 -31.11 -4.39
C GLU A 36 -34.57 -31.68 -4.37
N THR A 37 -33.57 -30.91 -4.81
CA THR A 37 -32.16 -31.31 -4.81
C THR A 37 -31.67 -31.63 -3.39
N TRP A 38 -32.02 -30.78 -2.41
CA TRP A 38 -31.73 -31.02 -0.98
C TRP A 38 -32.49 -32.20 -0.37
N ARG A 39 -33.59 -32.66 -0.97
CA ARG A 39 -34.36 -33.81 -0.50
C ARG A 39 -33.77 -35.14 -1.02
N ARG A 40 -33.21 -35.16 -2.24
CA ARG A 40 -32.50 -36.32 -2.78
C ARG A 40 -31.19 -36.62 -2.03
N LEU A 41 -30.37 -35.59 -1.75
CA LEU A 41 -29.09 -35.75 -1.03
C LEU A 41 -29.23 -36.24 0.41
N ARG A 42 -30.42 -36.12 1.02
CA ARG A 42 -30.67 -36.55 2.40
C ARG A 42 -31.09 -38.03 2.54
N ASN A 43 -31.54 -38.64 1.44
CA ASN A 43 -32.02 -40.03 1.45
C ASN A 43 -30.91 -41.06 1.15
N THR A 44 -29.73 -40.62 0.72
CA THR A 44 -28.57 -41.49 0.43
C THR A 44 -27.65 -41.74 1.63
N SER A 45 -28.07 -41.40 2.86
CA SER A 45 -27.25 -41.52 4.08
C SER A 45 -27.87 -42.41 5.17
N LYS A 46 -28.76 -43.34 4.79
CA LYS A 46 -29.40 -44.29 5.72
C LYS A 46 -29.64 -45.67 5.08
N GLN A 47 -28.56 -46.45 4.95
CA GLN A 47 -28.65 -47.91 4.90
C GLN A 47 -27.28 -48.52 5.17
N ASP A 48 -27.06 -48.98 6.40
CA ASP A 48 -26.76 -50.38 6.72
C ASP A 48 -26.41 -50.52 8.21
N ASP A 49 -27.29 -51.19 8.96
CA ASP A 49 -27.08 -51.64 10.35
C ASP A 49 -27.03 -53.17 10.35
N SER A 50 -26.03 -53.77 11.02
CA SER A 50 -26.12 -55.13 11.59
C SER A 50 -25.07 -55.35 12.68
N PRO A 51 -25.34 -56.13 13.75
CA PRO A 51 -24.64 -56.00 15.02
C PRO A 51 -23.68 -57.16 15.36
N GLY A 52 -22.69 -56.93 16.23
CA GLY A 52 -21.89 -58.03 16.77
C GLY A 52 -20.79 -57.65 17.77
N ASN A 53 -21.06 -57.87 19.06
CA ASN A 53 -20.14 -58.00 20.21
C ASN A 53 -19.13 -56.87 20.50
N GLY A 54 -18.86 -56.66 21.80
CA GLY A 54 -17.94 -55.61 22.27
C GLY A 54 -16.83 -56.15 23.17
N SER A 55 -15.88 -55.26 23.46
CA SER A 55 -15.01 -55.33 24.63
C SER A 55 -14.33 -53.98 24.90
N SER A 56 -14.44 -53.52 26.15
CA SER A 56 -13.50 -52.72 26.96
C SER A 56 -12.38 -51.87 26.30
N ILE A 57 -12.34 -50.58 26.68
CA ILE A 57 -11.15 -49.75 27.03
C ILE A 57 -10.23 -49.40 25.83
N ASP A 58 -9.96 -48.13 25.50
CA ASP A 58 -9.19 -47.17 26.33
C ASP A 58 -9.45 -45.70 25.95
N ILE A 59 -9.13 -44.75 26.86
CA ILE A 59 -9.24 -43.30 26.60
C ILE A 59 -7.84 -42.76 26.24
N GLY A 60 -7.57 -42.62 24.95
CA GLY A 60 -6.37 -41.97 24.42
C GLY A 60 -6.71 -40.79 23.53
N ASP A 61 -6.07 -39.64 23.77
CA ASP A 61 -6.26 -38.40 23.03
C ASP A 61 -6.10 -38.60 21.51
N ASN A 62 -7.13 -38.21 20.75
CA ASN A 62 -6.99 -38.01 19.31
C ASN A 62 -7.62 -36.68 18.89
N VAL A 63 -6.73 -35.80 18.43
CA VAL A 63 -7.05 -34.51 17.82
C VAL A 63 -7.99 -34.73 16.65
N LEU A 64 -9.16 -34.07 16.67
CA LEU A 64 -10.02 -34.02 15.49
C LEU A 64 -9.29 -33.27 14.37
N GLN A 65 -8.83 -34.05 13.39
CA GLN A 65 -8.23 -33.59 12.15
C GLN A 65 -9.21 -32.66 11.42
N GLN A 66 -9.08 -31.35 11.62
CA GLN A 66 -9.76 -30.37 10.80
C GLN A 66 -9.23 -30.51 9.37
N ALA A 67 -10.14 -30.71 8.40
CA ALA A 67 -9.79 -30.62 6.99
C ALA A 67 -9.20 -29.21 6.71
N PRO A 68 -8.15 -29.09 5.87
CA PRO A 68 -7.61 -27.79 5.53
C PRO A 68 -8.72 -26.94 4.87
N PRO A 69 -8.91 -25.66 5.29
CA PRO A 69 -9.95 -24.82 4.74
C PRO A 69 -9.74 -24.59 3.24
N ASP A 70 -10.83 -24.61 2.48
CA ASP A 70 -10.81 -24.49 1.01
C ASP A 70 -10.04 -23.25 0.55
N ALA A 71 -8.88 -23.48 -0.06
CA ALA A 71 -7.96 -22.46 -0.55
C ALA A 71 -8.42 -21.86 -1.90
N THR A 72 -9.65 -21.34 -1.94
CA THR A 72 -10.23 -20.65 -3.11
C THR A 72 -10.94 -19.36 -2.70
N THR A 73 -10.17 -18.39 -2.18
CA THR A 73 -10.57 -16.98 -2.23
C THR A 73 -9.55 -16.24 -3.09
N PRO A 74 -9.89 -15.83 -4.34
CA PRO A 74 -8.98 -15.02 -5.13
C PRO A 74 -8.72 -13.70 -4.40
N LEU A 75 -7.46 -13.25 -4.38
CA LEU A 75 -7.10 -11.92 -3.87
C LEU A 75 -7.88 -10.88 -4.67
N THR A 76 -8.86 -10.23 -4.03
CA THR A 76 -9.60 -9.13 -4.67
C THR A 76 -8.59 -8.07 -5.13
N PRO A 77 -8.59 -7.68 -6.42
CA PRO A 77 -7.68 -6.65 -6.92
C PRO A 77 -7.75 -5.38 -6.07
N ALA A 78 -6.60 -4.74 -5.84
CA ALA A 78 -6.51 -3.52 -5.07
C ALA A 78 -7.52 -2.49 -5.59
N GLN A 79 -8.32 -1.91 -4.69
CA GLN A 79 -9.42 -1.05 -5.12
C GLN A 79 -8.87 0.24 -5.72
N ARG A 80 -9.38 0.59 -6.90
CA ARG A 80 -9.07 1.86 -7.52
C ARG A 80 -9.86 2.99 -6.86
N TRP A 81 -9.31 4.20 -6.93
CA TRP A 81 -10.00 5.41 -6.48
C TRP A 81 -11.25 5.71 -7.34
N ASP A 82 -11.22 5.38 -8.64
CA ASP A 82 -12.32 5.57 -9.60
C ASP A 82 -13.29 4.37 -9.70
N LYS A 83 -12.88 3.17 -9.24
CA LYS A 83 -13.67 1.94 -9.41
C LYS A 83 -13.72 1.06 -8.15
N PRO A 84 -14.93 0.60 -7.72
CA PRO A 84 -16.25 0.90 -8.28
C PRO A 84 -16.61 2.40 -8.14
N PRO A 85 -17.54 2.95 -8.96
CA PRO A 85 -17.79 4.39 -9.02
C PRO A 85 -18.23 5.02 -7.70
N GLY A 86 -18.75 4.23 -6.75
CA GLY A 86 -19.02 4.67 -5.39
C GLY A 86 -17.77 5.02 -4.56
N ASN A 87 -16.56 4.73 -5.03
CA ASN A 87 -15.31 5.12 -4.36
C ASN A 87 -15.01 6.63 -4.51
N ILE A 88 -15.41 7.25 -5.63
CA ILE A 88 -15.24 8.69 -5.87
C ILE A 88 -15.92 9.54 -4.77
N PRO A 89 -17.24 9.39 -4.48
CA PRO A 89 -17.88 10.16 -3.41
C PRO A 89 -17.37 9.78 -2.02
N ARG A 90 -17.00 8.51 -1.77
CA ARG A 90 -16.38 8.10 -0.50
C ARG A 90 -15.09 8.85 -0.26
N LEU A 91 -14.17 8.82 -1.22
CA LEU A 91 -12.87 9.47 -1.12
C LEU A 91 -13.02 11.00 -1.00
N GLY A 92 -13.96 11.60 -1.75
CA GLY A 92 -14.30 13.02 -1.63
C GLY A 92 -14.77 13.41 -0.22
N PHE A 93 -15.62 12.61 0.43
CA PHE A 93 -16.03 12.88 1.81
C PHE A 93 -14.97 12.49 2.86
N CYS A 94 -14.06 11.54 2.58
CA CYS A 94 -12.86 11.33 3.40
C CYS A 94 -11.93 12.55 3.36
N PHE A 95 -11.73 13.16 2.19
CA PHE A 95 -10.98 14.41 2.03
C PHE A 95 -11.63 15.57 2.80
N TRP A 96 -12.96 15.69 2.74
CA TRP A 96 -13.72 16.67 3.53
C TRP A 96 -13.55 16.46 5.05
N SER A 97 -13.65 15.22 5.51
CA SER A 97 -13.44 14.84 6.92
C SER A 97 -12.04 15.21 7.42
N PHE A 98 -11.00 14.90 6.64
CA PHE A 98 -9.63 15.29 6.96
C PHE A 98 -9.44 16.81 7.00
N MET A 99 -10.10 17.55 6.09
CA MET A 99 -10.10 19.01 6.12
C MET A 99 -10.76 19.55 7.41
N ILE A 100 -11.86 18.97 7.88
CA ILE A 100 -12.49 19.33 9.16
C ILE A 100 -11.56 19.05 10.35
N ALA A 101 -10.87 17.91 10.36
CA ALA A 101 -9.88 17.60 11.40
C ALA A 101 -8.76 18.65 11.44
N GLY A 102 -8.23 19.05 10.27
CA GLY A 102 -7.24 20.13 10.19
C GLY A 102 -7.77 21.49 10.63
N MET A 103 -9.04 21.80 10.30
CA MET A 103 -9.69 23.04 10.75
C MET A 103 -9.87 23.08 12.27
N ASN A 104 -10.24 21.96 12.88
CA ASN A 104 -10.35 21.82 14.34
C ASN A 104 -9.01 22.11 15.02
N ASP A 105 -7.96 21.39 14.62
CA ASP A 105 -6.68 21.38 15.32
C ASP A 105 -5.95 22.73 15.22
N ALA A 106 -6.02 23.39 14.06
CA ALA A 106 -5.36 24.68 13.83
C ALA A 106 -6.13 25.89 14.41
N ALA A 107 -7.46 25.83 14.49
CA ALA A 107 -8.25 26.94 15.03
C ALA A 107 -7.91 27.25 16.48
N VAL A 108 -7.72 26.21 17.32
CA VAL A 108 -7.46 26.35 18.76
C VAL A 108 -6.26 27.28 19.01
N GLY A 109 -5.16 27.13 18.27
CA GLY A 109 -3.95 27.94 18.41
C GLY A 109 -4.15 29.43 18.11
N ALA A 110 -5.06 29.77 17.19
CA ALA A 110 -5.45 31.16 16.90
C ALA A 110 -6.44 31.71 17.94
N LEU A 111 -7.23 30.86 18.59
CA LEU A 111 -8.26 31.26 19.54
C LEU A 111 -7.74 31.52 20.97
N ILE A 112 -6.53 31.06 21.33
CA ILE A 112 -5.97 31.17 22.70
C ILE A 112 -6.06 32.59 23.28
N PRO A 113 -5.62 33.67 22.61
CA PRO A 113 -5.58 35.01 23.22
C PRO A 113 -6.99 35.52 23.57
N TYR A 114 -7.97 35.17 22.76
CA TYR A 114 -9.37 35.53 22.97
C TYR A 114 -10.02 34.70 24.08
N LEU A 115 -9.61 33.43 24.24
CA LEU A 115 -10.02 32.57 25.35
C LEU A 115 -9.40 33.00 26.69
N GLU A 116 -8.12 33.40 26.71
CA GLU A 116 -7.47 34.02 27.89
C GLU A 116 -8.28 35.23 28.36
N THR A 117 -8.64 36.12 27.42
CA THR A 117 -9.40 37.35 27.70
C THR A 117 -10.85 37.06 28.14
N TYR A 118 -11.54 36.11 27.50
CA TYR A 118 -12.94 35.81 27.77
C TYR A 118 -13.17 35.10 29.12
N TYR A 119 -12.31 34.14 29.47
CA TYR A 119 -12.43 33.38 30.73
C TYR A 119 -11.63 33.98 31.90
N GLY A 120 -10.78 34.99 31.66
CA GLY A 120 -9.93 35.59 32.70
C GLY A 120 -8.83 34.65 33.21
N PHE A 121 -8.43 33.66 32.42
CA PHE A 121 -7.39 32.69 32.77
C PHE A 121 -6.09 32.94 32.04
N ASN A 122 -4.98 32.53 32.65
CA ASN A 122 -3.67 32.59 32.02
C ASN A 122 -3.49 31.52 30.93
N TYR A 123 -2.53 31.77 30.03
CA TYR A 123 -2.10 30.87 28.96
C TYR A 123 -1.98 29.40 29.36
N THR A 124 -1.36 29.11 30.51
CA THR A 124 -1.12 27.73 30.97
C THR A 124 -2.43 26.99 31.19
N ILE A 125 -3.41 27.63 31.83
CA ILE A 125 -4.74 27.06 32.03
C ILE A 125 -5.45 26.88 30.69
N ILE A 126 -5.48 27.90 29.83
CA ILE A 126 -6.12 27.80 28.50
C ILE A 126 -5.48 26.71 27.63
N SER A 127 -4.15 26.51 27.72
CA SER A 127 -3.43 25.50 26.93
C SER A 127 -3.81 24.04 27.25
N LEU A 128 -4.53 23.78 28.34
CA LEU A 128 -5.07 22.45 28.66
C LEU A 128 -6.02 21.90 27.58
N ILE A 129 -6.58 22.76 26.71
CA ILE A 129 -7.40 22.36 25.56
C ILE A 129 -6.64 21.42 24.61
N PHE A 130 -5.31 21.53 24.49
CA PHE A 130 -4.52 20.65 23.65
C PHE A 130 -4.28 19.25 24.24
N LEU A 131 -4.51 19.06 25.55
CA LEU A 131 -4.24 17.79 26.22
C LEU A 131 -5.38 16.78 26.07
N THR A 132 -6.63 17.23 26.02
CA THR A 132 -7.79 16.34 26.00
C THR A 132 -8.08 15.63 24.67
N PRO A 133 -7.80 16.19 23.48
CA PRO A 133 -7.90 15.45 22.22
C PRO A 133 -7.08 14.16 22.20
N PHE A 134 -5.92 14.13 22.85
CA PHE A 134 -5.07 12.94 22.99
C PHE A 134 -5.78 11.78 23.71
N VAL A 135 -6.59 12.08 24.73
CA VAL A 135 -7.40 11.06 25.43
C VAL A 135 -8.44 10.45 24.49
N GLY A 136 -9.09 11.29 23.69
CA GLY A 136 -10.02 10.88 22.64
C GLY A 136 -9.36 10.00 21.58
N TYR A 137 -8.24 10.46 21.01
CA TYR A 137 -7.48 9.73 19.99
C TYR A 137 -7.00 8.36 20.49
N SER A 138 -6.52 8.29 21.73
CA SER A 138 -6.07 7.05 22.37
C SER A 138 -7.23 6.06 22.57
N ALA A 139 -8.40 6.56 23.00
CA ALA A 139 -9.60 5.73 23.13
C ALA A 139 -10.10 5.24 21.75
N ALA A 140 -10.04 6.09 20.72
CA ALA A 140 -10.38 5.72 19.35
C ALA A 140 -9.47 4.59 18.82
N ALA A 141 -8.16 4.70 19.00
CA ALA A 141 -7.21 3.66 18.58
C ALA A 141 -7.50 2.27 19.18
N VAL A 142 -7.93 2.22 20.45
CA VAL A 142 -8.31 0.96 21.12
C VAL A 142 -9.64 0.41 20.62
N CYS A 143 -10.64 1.26 20.38
CA CYS A 143 -11.98 0.81 20.02
C CYS A 143 -12.20 0.64 18.50
N ASN A 144 -11.36 1.21 17.63
CA ASN A 144 -11.61 1.29 16.19
C ASN A 144 -11.85 -0.08 15.55
N ALA A 145 -11.03 -1.08 15.86
CA ALA A 145 -11.20 -2.45 15.37
C ALA A 145 -12.54 -3.10 15.84
N THR A 146 -13.01 -2.76 17.03
CA THR A 146 -14.30 -3.22 17.57
C THR A 146 -15.47 -2.54 16.85
N ILE A 147 -15.35 -1.26 16.51
CA ILE A 147 -16.37 -0.51 15.77
C ILE A 147 -16.43 -1.02 14.32
N HIS A 148 -15.28 -1.19 13.65
CA HIS A 148 -15.19 -1.79 12.32
C HIS A 148 -15.82 -3.19 12.28
N SER A 149 -15.45 -4.10 13.18
CA SER A 149 -15.97 -5.48 13.19
C SER A 149 -17.46 -5.56 13.52
N LYS A 150 -17.99 -4.67 14.38
CA LYS A 150 -19.43 -4.66 14.76
C LYS A 150 -20.31 -3.91 13.75
N PHE A 151 -19.92 -2.70 13.38
CA PHE A 151 -20.74 -1.74 12.61
C PHE A 151 -20.22 -1.43 11.21
N GLY A 152 -18.98 -1.79 10.89
CA GLY A 152 -18.32 -1.55 9.59
C GLY A 152 -17.79 -0.12 9.47
N GLN A 153 -17.25 0.19 8.28
CA GLN A 153 -16.82 1.57 7.95
C GLN A 153 -18.00 2.56 8.08
N ARG A 154 -19.23 2.11 7.80
CA ARG A 154 -20.46 2.88 8.05
C ARG A 154 -20.60 3.34 9.51
N GLY A 155 -20.20 2.52 10.47
CA GLY A 155 -20.26 2.87 11.89
C GLY A 155 -19.40 4.10 12.20
N ILE A 156 -18.21 4.16 11.61
CA ILE A 156 -17.24 5.26 11.79
C ILE A 156 -17.69 6.51 11.02
N ALA A 157 -18.15 6.32 9.79
CA ALA A 157 -18.75 7.37 8.94
C ALA A 157 -19.95 8.09 9.59
N ILE A 158 -20.62 7.47 10.57
CA ILE A 158 -21.70 8.07 11.36
C ILE A 158 -21.16 8.58 12.72
N ALA A 159 -20.40 7.77 13.44
CA ALA A 159 -20.00 8.07 14.82
C ALA A 159 -19.06 9.29 14.91
N ALA A 160 -18.07 9.40 14.03
CA ALA A 160 -17.09 10.48 14.11
C ALA A 160 -17.69 11.87 13.81
N PRO A 161 -18.49 12.07 12.75
CA PRO A 161 -19.17 13.35 12.54
C PRO A 161 -20.18 13.69 13.65
N ILE A 162 -20.82 12.70 14.28
CA ILE A 162 -21.64 12.94 15.48
C ILE A 162 -20.77 13.46 16.63
N CYS A 163 -19.60 12.89 16.87
CA CYS A 163 -18.64 13.39 17.85
C CYS A 163 -18.18 14.84 17.54
N HIS A 164 -17.95 15.16 16.27
CA HIS A 164 -17.66 16.53 15.83
C HIS A 164 -18.83 17.49 16.12
N ILE A 165 -20.04 17.15 15.67
CA ILE A 165 -21.25 17.97 15.87
C ILE A 165 -21.55 18.19 17.37
N ILE A 166 -21.48 17.15 18.20
CA ILE A 166 -21.66 17.28 19.65
C ILE A 166 -20.64 18.26 20.24
N THR A 167 -19.37 18.11 19.86
CA THR A 167 -18.31 18.98 20.36
C THR A 167 -18.56 20.43 19.95
N TYR A 168 -18.77 20.69 18.66
CA TYR A 168 -18.95 22.05 18.15
C TYR A 168 -20.26 22.69 18.62
N ALA A 169 -21.35 21.94 18.78
CA ALA A 169 -22.59 22.46 19.36
C ALA A 169 -22.41 22.87 20.82
N VAL A 170 -21.71 22.07 21.64
CA VAL A 170 -21.39 22.42 23.03
C VAL A 170 -20.46 23.64 23.09
N LEU A 171 -19.43 23.70 22.25
CA LEU A 171 -18.50 24.84 22.21
C LEU A 171 -19.19 26.14 21.73
N SER A 172 -20.14 26.02 20.81
CA SER A 172 -20.98 27.14 20.35
C SER A 172 -21.90 27.71 21.43
N ALA A 173 -22.20 26.94 22.48
CA ALA A 173 -22.96 27.36 23.65
C ALA A 173 -22.09 27.97 24.76
N HIS A 174 -20.84 28.37 24.44
CA HIS A 174 -19.91 29.11 25.31
C HIS A 174 -19.90 28.62 26.79
N PRO A 175 -19.60 27.34 27.04
CA PRO A 175 -19.77 26.71 28.35
C PRO A 175 -18.64 27.10 29.32
N PRO A 176 -18.71 26.74 30.61
CA PRO A 176 -17.61 26.93 31.55
C PRO A 176 -16.31 26.24 31.05
N PHE A 177 -15.16 26.87 31.30
CA PHE A 177 -13.87 26.40 30.78
C PHE A 177 -13.55 24.90 31.00
N PRO A 178 -13.86 24.26 32.16
CA PRO A 178 -13.63 22.82 32.32
C PRO A 178 -14.43 21.95 31.33
N VAL A 179 -15.64 22.39 30.95
CA VAL A 179 -16.46 21.70 29.94
C VAL A 179 -15.82 21.85 28.56
N LEU A 180 -15.32 23.04 28.23
CA LEU A 180 -14.58 23.32 27.00
C LEU A 180 -13.36 22.39 26.87
N VAL A 181 -12.60 22.19 27.95
CA VAL A 181 -11.48 21.25 27.98
C VAL A 181 -11.96 19.81 27.80
N VAL A 182 -12.91 19.33 28.59
CA VAL A 182 -13.36 17.93 28.54
C VAL A 182 -13.99 17.56 27.19
N VAL A 183 -14.82 18.45 26.61
CA VAL A 183 -15.56 18.13 25.37
C VAL A 183 -14.66 17.95 24.16
N ASN A 184 -13.47 18.57 24.14
CA ASN A 184 -12.47 18.33 23.09
C ASN A 184 -11.91 16.89 23.08
N SER A 185 -12.13 16.09 24.13
CA SER A 185 -11.88 14.64 24.08
C SER A 185 -12.83 13.93 23.09
N ILE A 186 -14.03 14.49 22.85
CA ILE A 186 -15.04 13.91 21.96
C ILE A 186 -14.66 14.18 20.50
N SER A 187 -14.24 15.39 20.13
CA SER A 187 -13.69 15.66 18.78
C SER A 187 -12.40 14.89 18.52
N GLY A 188 -11.50 14.80 19.51
CA GLY A 188 -10.30 13.96 19.40
C GLY A 188 -10.62 12.47 19.16
N PHE A 189 -11.70 11.96 19.75
CA PHE A 189 -12.19 10.61 19.47
C PHE A 189 -12.75 10.48 18.04
N GLY A 190 -13.49 11.48 17.55
CA GLY A 190 -13.96 11.55 16.17
C GLY A 190 -12.82 11.52 15.15
N ASN A 191 -11.85 12.43 15.30
CA ASN A 191 -10.65 12.50 14.47
C ASN A 191 -9.86 11.19 14.48
N GLY A 192 -9.68 10.56 15.64
CA GLY A 192 -8.96 9.29 15.75
C GLY A 192 -9.65 8.10 15.08
N LEU A 193 -10.98 8.10 15.00
CA LEU A 193 -11.72 7.08 14.25
C LEU A 193 -11.61 7.29 12.73
N THR A 194 -11.74 8.53 12.24
CA THR A 194 -11.66 8.82 10.80
C THR A 194 -10.25 8.65 10.26
N ASP A 195 -9.23 9.08 11.00
CA ASP A 195 -7.83 8.88 10.62
C ASP A 195 -7.50 7.39 10.47
N ALA A 196 -7.68 6.61 11.54
CA ALA A 196 -7.40 5.18 11.50
C ALA A 196 -8.22 4.41 10.45
N CYS A 197 -9.49 4.77 10.24
CA CYS A 197 -10.35 4.14 9.24
C CYS A 197 -9.94 4.48 7.80
N PHE A 198 -9.76 5.77 7.49
CA PHE A 198 -9.55 6.22 6.11
C PHE A 198 -8.08 6.09 5.68
N CYS A 199 -7.10 6.21 6.58
CA CYS A 199 -5.71 5.88 6.27
C CYS A 199 -5.52 4.38 6.01
N ALA A 200 -6.19 3.50 6.77
CA ALA A 200 -6.19 2.07 6.49
C ALA A 200 -6.90 1.72 5.16
N TRP A 201 -8.06 2.34 4.88
CA TRP A 201 -8.80 2.09 3.64
C TRP A 201 -8.10 2.61 2.39
N SER A 202 -7.46 3.78 2.45
CA SER A 202 -6.64 4.32 1.35
C SER A 202 -5.30 3.60 1.18
N GLY A 203 -4.73 3.07 2.26
CA GLY A 203 -3.48 2.30 2.23
C GLY A 203 -3.54 0.97 1.48
N VAL A 204 -4.74 0.46 1.19
CA VAL A 204 -4.98 -0.78 0.41
C VAL A 204 -5.53 -0.52 -1.00
N MET A 205 -5.52 0.74 -1.46
CA MET A 205 -5.91 1.12 -2.82
C MET A 205 -4.76 0.99 -3.82
N GLU A 206 -5.09 1.03 -5.12
CA GLU A 206 -4.09 1.25 -6.18
C GLU A 206 -3.46 2.65 -6.01
N ASN A 207 -2.12 2.73 -5.99
CA ASN A 207 -1.33 3.95 -5.71
C ASN A 207 -1.59 4.57 -4.30
N PRO A 208 -1.37 3.82 -3.21
CA PRO A 208 -1.73 4.24 -1.86
C PRO A 208 -1.00 5.52 -1.41
N ASN A 209 0.28 5.67 -1.78
CA ASN A 209 1.11 6.83 -1.46
C ASN A 209 0.51 8.15 -1.96
N SER A 210 -0.05 8.15 -3.17
CA SER A 210 -0.65 9.34 -3.79
C SER A 210 -1.99 9.67 -3.14
N ILE A 211 -2.81 8.66 -2.86
CA ILE A 211 -4.14 8.83 -2.25
C ILE A 211 -4.03 9.30 -0.79
N GLN A 212 -3.14 8.68 0.01
CA GLN A 212 -2.82 9.15 1.36
C GLN A 212 -2.17 10.54 1.34
N GLY A 213 -1.33 10.83 0.34
CA GLY A 213 -0.77 12.16 0.10
C GLY A 213 -1.85 13.24 -0.07
N CYS A 214 -2.87 12.98 -0.88
CA CYS A 214 -4.03 13.86 -1.04
C CYS A 214 -4.85 13.97 0.26
N LEU A 215 -5.10 12.87 0.95
CA LEU A 215 -5.86 12.82 2.21
C LEU A 215 -5.23 13.73 3.29
N HIS A 216 -3.93 13.60 3.54
CA HIS A 216 -3.19 14.44 4.48
C HIS A 216 -2.93 15.87 3.96
N ALA A 217 -2.99 16.11 2.65
CA ALA A 217 -2.98 17.46 2.09
C ALA A 217 -4.29 18.21 2.38
N CYS A 218 -5.45 17.54 2.29
CA CYS A 218 -6.74 18.13 2.67
C CYS A 218 -6.78 18.55 4.14
N TYR A 219 -6.19 17.75 5.05
CA TYR A 219 -5.94 18.18 6.43
C TYR A 219 -5.12 19.47 6.50
N SER A 220 -4.00 19.56 5.77
CA SER A 220 -3.17 20.77 5.77
C SER A 220 -3.89 22.00 5.17
N VAL A 221 -4.80 21.80 4.21
CA VAL A 221 -5.66 22.87 3.66
C VAL A 221 -6.69 23.33 4.70
N GLY A 222 -7.28 22.41 5.47
CA GLY A 222 -8.15 22.78 6.59
C GLY A 222 -7.42 23.59 7.66
N ALA A 223 -6.23 23.11 8.03
CA ALA A 223 -5.35 23.76 9.00
C ALA A 223 -4.83 25.13 8.52
N LEU A 224 -4.69 25.32 7.20
CA LEU A 224 -4.37 26.59 6.55
C LEU A 224 -5.52 27.60 6.64
N LEU A 225 -6.76 27.17 6.39
CA LEU A 225 -7.92 28.05 6.31
C LEU A 225 -8.45 28.47 7.68
N ALA A 226 -8.41 27.58 8.67
CA ALA A 226 -9.05 27.82 9.97
C ALA A 226 -8.50 29.05 10.74
N PRO A 227 -7.18 29.24 10.91
CA PRO A 227 -6.64 30.43 11.57
C PRO A 227 -7.04 31.74 10.89
N LEU A 228 -7.08 31.77 9.55
CA LEU A 228 -7.50 32.96 8.78
C LEU A 228 -8.95 33.31 9.03
N ILE A 229 -9.84 32.32 8.93
CA ILE A 229 -11.29 32.52 9.10
C ILE A 229 -11.59 32.90 10.55
N ALA A 230 -11.10 32.12 11.52
CA ALA A 230 -11.32 32.38 12.94
C ALA A 230 -10.79 33.74 13.39
N THR A 231 -9.57 34.12 12.98
CA THR A 231 -9.00 35.44 13.30
C THR A 231 -9.82 36.55 12.65
N SER A 232 -10.13 36.45 11.35
CA SER A 232 -10.87 37.51 10.65
C SER A 232 -12.29 37.71 11.20
N MET A 233 -12.98 36.64 11.60
CA MET A 233 -14.28 36.74 12.27
C MET A 233 -14.19 37.61 13.53
N ILE A 234 -13.15 37.44 14.34
CA ILE A 234 -12.97 38.15 15.61
C ILE A 234 -12.42 39.57 15.36
N THR A 235 -11.32 39.73 14.62
CA THR A 235 -10.61 41.01 14.48
C THR A 235 -11.25 41.95 13.47
N THR A 236 -11.79 41.42 12.37
CA THR A 236 -12.32 42.24 11.25
C THR A 236 -13.80 42.50 11.40
N TYR A 237 -14.56 41.49 11.85
CA TYR A 237 -16.02 41.56 11.98
C TYR A 237 -16.52 41.71 13.43
N GLY A 238 -15.63 41.70 14.43
CA GLY A 238 -15.99 41.88 15.84
C GLY A 238 -16.83 40.75 16.43
N LEU A 239 -16.83 39.57 15.81
CA LEU A 239 -17.64 38.43 16.24
C LEU A 239 -16.98 37.71 17.43
N PRO A 240 -17.77 37.19 18.39
CA PRO A 240 -17.21 36.46 19.52
C PRO A 240 -16.64 35.10 19.10
N TRP A 241 -15.66 34.60 19.86
CA TRP A 241 -14.90 33.38 19.52
C TRP A 241 -15.79 32.15 19.24
N TYR A 242 -16.93 32.02 19.91
CA TYR A 242 -17.82 30.87 19.76
C TYR A 242 -18.52 30.84 18.39
N THR A 243 -18.56 31.96 17.65
CA THR A 243 -19.14 32.01 16.30
C THR A 243 -18.41 31.11 15.30
N TRP A 244 -17.11 30.86 15.50
CA TRP A 244 -16.34 29.87 14.74
C TRP A 244 -16.95 28.46 14.83
N TYR A 245 -17.49 28.08 15.99
CA TYR A 245 -18.04 26.75 16.19
C TYR A 245 -19.44 26.56 15.55
N TYR A 246 -20.19 27.63 15.25
CA TYR A 246 -21.38 27.51 14.39
C TYR A 246 -21.00 27.10 12.97
N LEU A 247 -19.93 27.68 12.40
CA LEU A 247 -19.39 27.28 11.10
C LEU A 247 -18.92 25.82 11.13
N MET A 248 -18.15 25.43 12.15
CA MET A 248 -17.69 24.04 12.33
C MET A 248 -18.85 23.05 12.46
N THR A 249 -19.93 23.41 13.17
CA THR A 249 -21.15 22.59 13.28
C THR A 249 -21.79 22.39 11.91
N GLY A 250 -21.90 23.44 11.10
CA GLY A 250 -22.47 23.37 9.74
C GLY A 250 -21.67 22.47 8.79
N VAL A 251 -20.34 22.61 8.73
CA VAL A 251 -19.50 21.76 7.85
C VAL A 251 -19.48 20.30 8.32
N SER A 252 -19.61 20.04 9.62
CA SER A 252 -19.68 18.69 10.20
C SER A 252 -21.05 18.03 9.99
N PHE A 253 -22.12 18.81 9.85
CA PHE A 253 -23.41 18.27 9.41
C PHE A 253 -23.34 17.77 7.95
N LEU A 254 -22.66 18.52 7.07
CA LEU A 254 -22.39 18.07 5.70
C LEU A 254 -21.47 16.83 5.67
N GLU A 255 -20.49 16.76 6.57
CA GLU A 255 -19.64 15.57 6.76
C GLU A 255 -20.49 14.35 7.14
N LEU A 256 -21.38 14.49 8.14
CA LEU A 256 -22.27 13.41 8.58
C LEU A 256 -23.15 12.90 7.44
N VAL A 257 -23.84 13.79 6.73
CA VAL A 257 -24.73 13.42 5.61
C VAL A 257 -23.93 12.75 4.49
N GLY A 258 -22.79 13.33 4.11
CA GLY A 258 -21.94 12.86 3.01
C GLY A 258 -21.30 11.50 3.28
N LEU A 259 -20.61 11.35 4.41
CA LEU A 259 -19.99 10.08 4.80
C LEU A 259 -21.04 8.98 5.02
N THR A 260 -22.17 9.29 5.67
CA THR A 260 -23.26 8.32 5.89
C THR A 260 -23.82 7.82 4.58
N ALA A 261 -24.07 8.70 3.61
CA ALA A 261 -24.55 8.32 2.28
C ALA A 261 -23.51 7.49 1.51
N ALA A 262 -22.25 7.94 1.47
CA ALA A 262 -21.19 7.28 0.70
C ALA A 262 -20.82 5.88 1.24
N PHE A 263 -20.84 5.70 2.56
CA PHE A 263 -20.53 4.43 3.24
C PHE A 263 -21.77 3.62 3.65
N TRP A 264 -22.99 3.99 3.24
CA TRP A 264 -24.25 3.36 3.67
C TRP A 264 -24.30 1.82 3.55
N HIS A 265 -23.66 1.28 2.51
CA HIS A 265 -23.60 -0.16 2.23
C HIS A 265 -22.40 -0.88 2.90
N LYS A 266 -21.41 -0.15 3.43
CA LYS A 266 -20.21 -0.72 4.08
C LYS A 266 -20.46 -1.07 5.55
N THR A 267 -21.41 -1.97 5.76
CA THR A 267 -21.86 -2.44 7.08
C THR A 267 -20.85 -3.38 7.76
N GLY A 268 -21.03 -3.65 9.06
CA GLY A 268 -20.18 -4.62 9.79
C GLY A 268 -20.25 -6.04 9.25
N ALA A 269 -21.37 -6.44 8.62
CA ALA A 269 -21.45 -7.73 7.92
C ALA A 269 -20.52 -7.75 6.70
N VAL A 270 -20.54 -6.66 5.90
CA VAL A 270 -19.64 -6.49 4.73
C VAL A 270 -18.18 -6.40 5.17
N TYR A 271 -17.87 -5.67 6.25
CA TYR A 271 -16.52 -5.60 6.78
C TYR A 271 -16.02 -6.99 7.22
N ARG A 272 -16.82 -7.76 7.95
CA ARG A 272 -16.45 -9.14 8.34
C ARG A 272 -16.33 -10.08 7.14
N SER A 273 -17.14 -9.93 6.08
CA SER A 273 -17.00 -10.74 4.86
C SER A 273 -15.81 -10.33 3.98
N GLU A 274 -15.37 -9.07 4.04
CA GLU A 274 -14.14 -8.59 3.39
C GLU A 274 -12.88 -8.99 4.18
N HIS A 275 -13.02 -9.36 5.46
CA HIS A 275 -11.93 -9.72 6.38
C HIS A 275 -12.14 -11.10 7.04
N VAL A 276 -12.68 -12.09 6.33
CA VAL A 276 -13.02 -13.42 6.91
C VAL A 276 -11.80 -14.13 7.48
N HIS A 277 -10.67 -14.12 6.76
CA HIS A 277 -9.41 -14.71 7.22
C HIS A 277 -8.82 -14.00 8.46
N ASP A 278 -9.28 -12.79 8.77
CA ASP A 278 -8.94 -12.14 10.04
C ASP A 278 -9.82 -12.71 11.16
N SER A 279 -11.10 -12.95 10.87
CA SER A 279 -12.15 -13.21 11.86
C SER A 279 -11.97 -14.47 12.73
N GLU A 280 -11.39 -15.55 12.21
CA GLU A 280 -11.09 -16.75 13.01
C GLU A 280 -9.94 -16.53 14.02
N SER A 281 -9.11 -15.49 13.82
CA SER A 281 -8.08 -15.04 14.77
C SER A 281 -8.44 -13.76 15.53
N ALA A 282 -9.49 -13.04 15.11
CA ALA A 282 -9.79 -11.67 15.54
C ALA A 282 -10.61 -11.56 16.84
N ARG A 283 -10.12 -12.19 17.91
CA ARG A 283 -10.27 -11.63 19.27
C ARG A 283 -8.90 -11.21 19.79
N GLY A 284 -8.44 -10.06 19.30
CA GLY A 284 -7.23 -9.38 19.79
C GLY A 284 -5.88 -9.92 19.28
N GLY A 285 -5.86 -11.00 18.49
CA GLY A 285 -4.64 -11.64 18.00
C GLY A 285 -3.66 -10.68 17.31
N ARG A 286 -4.07 -10.06 16.19
CA ARG A 286 -3.19 -9.17 15.40
C ARG A 286 -2.73 -7.92 16.13
N THR A 287 -3.59 -7.27 16.93
CA THR A 287 -3.16 -6.08 17.71
C THR A 287 -2.11 -6.49 18.75
N ARG A 288 -2.28 -7.65 19.39
CA ARG A 288 -1.31 -8.21 20.35
C ARG A 288 -0.01 -8.63 19.67
N GLU A 289 -0.08 -9.20 18.47
CA GLU A 289 1.09 -9.54 17.63
C GLU A 289 1.85 -8.29 17.19
N ALA A 290 1.15 -7.27 16.70
CA ALA A 290 1.73 -5.98 16.31
C ALA A 290 2.45 -5.31 17.49
N LEU A 291 1.88 -5.37 18.70
CA LEU A 291 2.50 -4.89 19.94
C LEU A 291 3.71 -5.74 20.40
N GLY A 292 3.85 -6.97 19.91
CA GLY A 292 5.04 -7.81 20.14
C GLY A 292 6.22 -7.47 19.22
N SER A 293 5.98 -6.74 18.13
CA SER A 293 7.02 -6.42 17.14
C SER A 293 7.88 -5.23 17.58
N LYS A 294 9.20 -5.43 17.62
CA LYS A 294 10.19 -4.37 17.85
C LYS A 294 10.12 -3.26 16.79
N VAL A 295 9.74 -3.60 15.55
CA VAL A 295 9.60 -2.63 14.45
C VAL A 295 8.41 -1.70 14.72
N THR A 296 7.28 -2.24 15.19
CA THR A 296 6.12 -1.41 15.57
C THR A 296 6.50 -0.37 16.60
N TRP A 297 7.18 -0.76 17.69
CA TRP A 297 7.61 0.17 18.74
C TRP A 297 8.59 1.22 18.24
N LEU A 298 9.54 0.86 17.37
CA LEU A 298 10.45 1.84 16.77
C LEU A 298 9.69 2.87 15.94
N CYS A 299 8.74 2.42 15.10
CA CYS A 299 7.86 3.31 14.34
C CYS A 299 6.97 4.15 15.26
N THR A 300 6.39 3.58 16.31
CA THR A 300 5.56 4.32 17.29
C THR A 300 6.35 5.44 17.96
N VAL A 301 7.57 5.18 18.43
CA VAL A 301 8.43 6.21 19.03
C VAL A 301 8.77 7.28 17.99
N PHE A 302 9.10 6.89 16.76
CA PHE A 302 9.36 7.85 15.67
C PHE A 302 8.15 8.74 15.39
N PHE A 303 6.98 8.16 15.12
CA PHE A 303 5.75 8.91 14.81
C PHE A 303 5.28 9.76 15.99
N PHE A 304 5.40 9.28 17.22
CA PHE A 304 5.07 10.05 18.44
C PHE A 304 5.96 11.29 18.56
N THR A 305 7.28 11.13 18.46
CA THR A 305 8.22 12.26 18.52
C THR A 305 8.04 13.22 17.33
N TYR A 306 7.90 12.68 16.11
CA TYR A 306 7.68 13.46 14.90
C TYR A 306 6.40 14.31 14.99
N MET A 307 5.26 13.67 15.27
CA MET A 307 3.95 14.31 15.25
C MET A 307 3.81 15.30 16.42
N GLY A 308 4.35 14.96 17.59
CA GLY A 308 4.42 15.88 18.73
C GLY A 308 5.19 17.17 18.39
N ILE A 309 6.30 17.07 17.64
CA ILE A 309 7.04 18.24 17.15
C ILE A 309 6.24 18.99 16.06
N GLU A 310 5.62 18.29 15.11
CA GLU A 310 4.83 18.93 14.03
C GLU A 310 3.65 19.73 14.59
N VAL A 311 2.79 19.11 15.39
CA VAL A 311 1.60 19.74 15.99
C VAL A 311 2.01 20.79 17.03
N GLY A 312 3.03 20.52 17.84
CA GLY A 312 3.59 21.46 18.80
C GLY A 312 4.17 22.73 18.17
N LEU A 313 4.76 22.65 16.97
CA LEU A 313 5.15 23.83 16.21
C LEU A 313 3.92 24.56 15.63
N GLY A 314 2.99 23.81 15.04
CA GLY A 314 1.79 24.38 14.38
C GLY A 314 0.87 25.16 15.31
N GLY A 315 0.60 24.67 16.51
CA GLY A 315 -0.27 25.35 17.49
C GLY A 315 0.38 26.55 18.18
N TRP A 316 1.71 26.55 18.33
CA TRP A 316 2.43 27.54 19.15
C TRP A 316 3.15 28.62 18.33
N VAL A 317 3.31 28.44 17.01
CA VAL A 317 3.98 29.43 16.15
C VAL A 317 3.31 30.82 16.23
N VAL A 318 1.98 30.89 16.25
CA VAL A 318 1.24 32.16 16.38
C VAL A 318 1.56 32.83 17.72
N SER A 319 1.49 32.07 18.82
CA SER A 319 1.83 32.54 20.17
C SER A 319 3.30 33.00 20.28
N PHE A 320 4.23 32.30 19.63
CA PHE A 320 5.65 32.66 19.58
C PHE A 320 5.88 33.96 18.79
N MET A 321 5.22 34.14 17.66
CA MET A 321 5.37 35.36 16.86
C MET A 321 4.82 36.59 17.58
N LEU A 322 3.67 36.45 18.24
CA LEU A 322 3.11 37.47 19.14
C LEU A 322 4.07 37.82 20.27
N ARG A 323 4.41 36.84 21.12
CA ARG A 323 5.08 37.08 22.42
C ARG A 323 6.60 37.28 22.30
N VAL A 324 7.27 36.56 21.40
CA VAL A 324 8.74 36.55 21.27
C VAL A 324 9.23 37.41 20.10
N ARG A 325 8.52 37.41 18.96
CA ARG A 325 8.89 38.23 17.78
C ARG A 325 8.18 39.59 17.73
N LYS A 326 7.29 39.89 18.70
CA LYS A 326 6.53 41.15 18.82
C LYS A 326 5.74 41.52 17.56
N ALA A 327 5.23 40.52 16.85
CA ALA A 327 4.38 40.72 15.68
C ALA A 327 2.94 41.07 16.11
N THR A 328 2.17 41.71 15.22
CA THR A 328 0.74 41.97 15.47
C THR A 328 -0.10 40.69 15.41
N GLU A 329 -1.35 40.74 15.87
CA GLU A 329 -2.31 39.63 15.80
C GLU A 329 -2.45 39.09 14.37
N PHE A 330 -2.74 39.98 13.41
CA PHE A 330 -2.84 39.63 12.01
C PHE A 330 -1.53 39.06 11.43
N GLN A 331 -0.38 39.69 11.70
CA GLN A 331 0.93 39.20 11.23
C GLN A 331 1.25 37.80 11.78
N SER A 332 0.88 37.54 13.03
CA SER A 332 1.11 36.25 13.67
C SER A 332 0.18 35.17 13.09
N GLY A 333 -1.10 35.50 12.82
CA GLY A 333 -2.01 34.62 12.09
C GLY A 333 -1.50 34.25 10.69
N VAL A 334 -0.98 35.24 9.94
CA VAL A 334 -0.35 35.01 8.62
C VAL A 334 0.88 34.10 8.71
N SER A 335 1.64 34.12 9.81
CA SER A 335 2.78 33.20 9.98
C SER A 335 2.35 31.73 10.20
N GLY A 336 1.26 31.49 10.95
CA GLY A 336 0.66 30.16 11.10
C GLY A 336 0.04 29.68 9.79
N THR A 337 -0.59 30.58 9.05
CA THR A 337 -1.05 30.34 7.66
C THR A 337 0.12 29.88 6.78
N GLY A 338 1.27 30.56 6.85
CA GLY A 338 2.48 30.19 6.11
C GLY A 338 3.02 28.79 6.46
N PHE A 339 3.01 28.41 7.74
CA PHE A 339 3.37 27.05 8.21
C PHE A 339 2.52 25.98 7.52
N TRP A 340 1.19 26.11 7.58
CA TRP A 340 0.26 25.12 7.02
C TRP A 340 0.24 25.13 5.48
N ALA A 341 0.39 26.30 4.84
CA ALA A 341 0.55 26.40 3.39
C ALA A 341 1.80 25.65 2.90
N GLY A 342 2.92 25.85 3.61
CA GLY A 342 4.17 25.15 3.35
C GLY A 342 4.01 23.64 3.46
N MET A 343 3.33 23.16 4.51
CA MET A 343 3.02 21.75 4.71
C MET A 343 2.11 21.17 3.62
N ALA A 344 1.04 21.88 3.25
CA ALA A 344 0.11 21.46 2.19
C ALA A 344 0.83 21.31 0.84
N ALA A 345 1.67 22.30 0.46
CA ALA A 345 2.49 22.22 -0.73
C ALA A 345 3.51 21.06 -0.67
N GLY A 346 4.07 20.78 0.50
CA GLY A 346 4.96 19.63 0.72
C GLY A 346 4.27 18.28 0.50
N ARG A 347 3.05 18.14 1.04
CA ARG A 347 2.21 16.93 0.89
C ARG A 347 1.74 16.75 -0.54
N LEU A 348 1.37 17.80 -1.26
CA LEU A 348 0.95 17.71 -2.66
C LEU A 348 2.12 17.48 -3.63
N PHE A 349 3.15 18.33 -3.62
CA PHE A 349 4.10 18.39 -4.74
C PHE A 349 5.37 17.56 -4.56
N LEU A 350 5.89 17.38 -3.33
CA LEU A 350 7.17 16.69 -3.15
C LEU A 350 7.09 15.16 -3.39
N GLY A 351 5.89 14.57 -3.43
CA GLY A 351 5.72 13.17 -3.85
C GLY A 351 6.23 12.97 -5.28
N PHE A 352 5.64 13.70 -6.24
CA PHE A 352 6.02 13.68 -7.65
C PHE A 352 7.50 14.05 -7.89
N VAL A 353 8.05 14.99 -7.12
CA VAL A 353 9.48 15.34 -7.20
C VAL A 353 10.35 14.16 -6.77
N THR A 354 9.95 13.46 -5.71
CA THR A 354 10.75 12.34 -5.17
C THR A 354 10.69 11.09 -6.05
N GLU A 355 9.53 10.82 -6.64
CA GLU A 355 9.36 9.78 -7.69
C GLU A 355 10.27 10.05 -8.90
N ARG A 356 10.45 11.33 -9.29
CA ARG A 356 11.24 11.71 -10.47
C ARG A 356 12.75 11.70 -10.25
N PHE A 357 13.24 12.10 -9.08
CA PHE A 357 14.68 12.29 -8.81
C PHE A 357 15.30 11.26 -7.85
N GLY A 358 14.50 10.30 -7.38
CA GLY A 358 14.96 9.22 -6.52
C GLY A 358 14.93 9.57 -5.03
N GLU A 359 14.41 8.63 -4.24
CA GLU A 359 14.14 8.77 -2.81
C GLU A 359 15.32 9.30 -2.00
N ARG A 360 16.47 8.61 -2.04
CA ARG A 360 17.61 8.88 -1.15
C ARG A 360 18.19 10.27 -1.35
N LEU A 361 18.27 10.73 -2.61
CA LEU A 361 18.78 12.06 -2.95
C LEU A 361 17.83 13.14 -2.45
N CYS A 362 16.54 13.01 -2.76
CA CYS A 362 15.51 13.94 -2.32
C CYS A 362 15.44 14.04 -0.79
N VAL A 363 15.34 12.92 -0.07
CA VAL A 363 15.29 12.90 1.40
C VAL A 363 16.53 13.57 2.02
N THR A 364 17.73 13.31 1.49
CA THR A 364 18.97 13.95 1.97
C THR A 364 18.94 15.47 1.78
N ILE A 365 18.57 15.95 0.58
CA ILE A 365 18.44 17.38 0.30
C ILE A 365 17.39 18.03 1.21
N TYR A 366 16.25 17.36 1.43
CA TYR A 366 15.18 17.84 2.29
C TYR A 366 15.62 17.96 3.75
N LEU A 367 16.38 16.99 4.28
CA LEU A 367 16.96 17.03 5.64
C LEU A 367 17.91 18.21 5.82
N VAL A 368 18.91 18.35 4.94
CA VAL A 368 19.90 19.45 5.01
C VAL A 368 19.22 20.81 4.92
N CYS A 369 18.26 20.97 4.00
CA CYS A 369 17.47 22.18 3.88
C CYS A 369 16.61 22.47 5.12
N ALA A 370 15.96 21.45 5.69
CA ALA A 370 15.14 21.62 6.89
C ALA A 370 16.00 22.04 8.08
N LEU A 371 17.17 21.43 8.27
CA LEU A 371 18.13 21.80 9.32
C LEU A 371 18.58 23.26 9.17
N ALA A 372 18.98 23.68 7.97
CA ALA A 372 19.38 25.05 7.68
C ALA A 372 18.27 26.07 7.98
N LEU A 373 17.01 25.77 7.62
CA LEU A 373 15.88 26.65 7.90
C LEU A 373 15.54 26.74 9.40
N HIS A 374 15.70 25.65 10.16
CA HIS A 374 15.56 25.70 11.64
C HIS A 374 16.68 26.53 12.29
N LEU A 375 17.92 26.42 11.80
CA LEU A 375 19.03 27.27 12.26
C LEU A 375 18.78 28.75 11.95
N VAL A 376 18.29 29.08 10.75
CA VAL A 376 17.91 30.46 10.39
C VAL A 376 16.78 30.99 11.28
N PHE A 377 15.74 30.18 11.55
CA PHE A 377 14.64 30.55 12.44
C PHE A 377 15.11 30.85 13.87
N TRP A 378 16.07 30.06 14.38
CA TRP A 378 16.63 30.22 15.71
C TRP A 378 17.57 31.44 15.81
N LEU A 379 18.53 31.55 14.89
CA LEU A 379 19.60 32.55 14.92
C LEU A 379 19.17 33.96 14.48
N VAL A 380 18.10 34.11 13.68
CA VAL A 380 17.69 35.41 13.14
C VAL A 380 16.40 35.92 13.80
N PRO A 381 16.48 36.86 14.77
CA PRO A 381 15.31 37.38 15.50
C PRO A 381 14.56 38.47 14.70
N ARG A 382 14.21 38.18 13.45
CA ARG A 382 13.39 39.04 12.58
C ARG A 382 12.12 38.31 12.18
N PHE A 383 10.95 38.95 12.36
CA PHE A 383 9.64 38.37 12.06
C PHE A 383 9.55 37.79 10.64
N ILE A 384 9.88 38.56 9.61
CA ILE A 384 9.77 38.14 8.19
C ILE A 384 10.64 36.89 7.93
N VAL A 385 11.88 36.88 8.42
CA VAL A 385 12.80 35.74 8.27
C VAL A 385 12.26 34.51 9.02
N SER A 386 11.73 34.70 10.24
CA SER A 386 11.12 33.64 11.02
C SER A 386 9.89 33.05 10.31
N ALA A 387 9.01 33.89 9.75
CA ALA A 387 7.80 33.46 9.04
C ALA A 387 8.13 32.68 7.74
N ILE A 388 9.10 33.15 6.95
CA ILE A 388 9.57 32.46 5.74
C ILE A 388 10.22 31.12 6.11
N ALA A 389 11.10 31.10 7.12
CA ALA A 389 11.79 29.89 7.55
C ALA A 389 10.80 28.79 8.01
N VAL A 390 9.80 29.18 8.81
CA VAL A 390 8.71 28.29 9.27
C VAL A 390 7.91 27.71 8.11
N ALA A 391 7.54 28.53 7.12
CA ALA A 391 6.78 28.06 5.96
C ALA A 391 7.57 26.99 5.16
N PHE A 392 8.81 27.29 4.78
CA PHE A 392 9.61 26.38 3.94
C PHE A 392 10.17 25.17 4.70
N ALA A 393 10.38 25.24 6.01
CA ALA A 393 10.90 24.11 6.80
C ALA A 393 9.94 22.92 6.80
N ASN A 394 8.63 23.19 6.83
CA ASN A 394 7.61 22.14 6.96
C ASN A 394 7.17 21.55 5.62
N THR A 395 7.35 22.29 4.50
CA THR A 395 7.25 21.73 3.15
C THR A 395 8.13 20.48 2.98
N LYS A 396 9.35 20.51 3.50
CA LYS A 396 10.38 19.49 3.26
C LYS A 396 10.30 18.27 4.19
N ARG A 397 9.62 18.39 5.34
CA ARG A 397 9.48 17.29 6.30
C ARG A 397 8.41 16.26 5.88
N ALA A 398 7.29 16.74 5.34
CA ALA A 398 6.14 15.92 4.98
C ALA A 398 6.35 14.96 3.79
N SER A 399 7.48 15.04 3.08
CA SER A 399 7.89 14.04 2.08
C SER A 399 8.59 12.82 2.68
N GLN A 400 9.27 12.97 3.82
CA GLN A 400 10.20 11.95 4.36
C GLN A 400 9.48 10.69 4.83
N LEU A 401 8.26 10.83 5.36
CA LEU A 401 7.48 9.74 5.94
C LEU A 401 6.86 8.76 4.93
N ARG A 402 6.57 9.22 3.70
CA ARG A 402 5.89 8.39 2.68
C ARG A 402 6.77 7.28 2.12
N ASN A 403 8.08 7.46 2.26
CA ASN A 403 9.06 6.68 1.52
C ASN A 403 9.70 5.58 2.40
N MET A 404 9.94 5.89 3.67
CA MET A 404 10.39 4.91 4.67
C MET A 404 9.39 3.76 4.91
N ALA A 405 8.13 3.92 4.52
CA ALA A 405 7.12 2.86 4.54
C ALA A 405 7.05 2.03 3.23
N ALA A 406 7.68 2.53 2.15
CA ALA A 406 7.73 1.88 0.84
C ALA A 406 9.06 1.11 0.60
N GLU A 407 10.11 1.34 1.42
CA GLU A 407 11.29 0.48 1.42
C GLU A 407 10.92 -0.95 1.86
N SER A 408 10.73 -1.82 0.86
CA SER A 408 10.91 -3.26 1.02
C SER A 408 12.23 -3.50 1.76
N PRO A 409 12.26 -4.25 2.89
CA PRO A 409 13.46 -4.36 3.70
C PRO A 409 14.68 -4.77 2.87
N PRO A 410 15.83 -4.08 3.03
CA PRO A 410 16.94 -4.20 2.09
C PRO A 410 17.40 -5.64 1.95
N HIS A 411 17.74 -6.04 0.72
CA HIS A 411 18.55 -7.23 0.51
C HIS A 411 19.82 -7.08 1.35
N LYS A 412 20.00 -8.00 2.31
CA LYS A 412 21.15 -7.99 3.22
C LYS A 412 22.49 -8.28 2.54
N ASP A 413 22.43 -8.72 1.28
CA ASP A 413 23.58 -9.10 0.48
C ASP A 413 24.09 -7.89 -0.34
N PRO A 414 25.33 -7.41 -0.11
CA PRO A 414 25.91 -6.29 -0.84
C PRO A 414 26.16 -6.60 -2.33
N ILE A 415 26.37 -7.87 -2.70
CA ILE A 415 26.60 -8.30 -4.08
C ILE A 415 25.30 -8.17 -4.87
N VAL A 416 24.18 -8.64 -4.31
CA VAL A 416 22.84 -8.46 -4.93
C VAL A 416 22.56 -6.99 -5.20
N LYS A 417 22.89 -6.11 -4.25
CA LYS A 417 22.72 -4.66 -4.41
C LYS A 417 23.57 -4.11 -5.56
N ALA A 418 24.85 -4.49 -5.66
CA ALA A 418 25.72 -4.06 -6.74
C ALA A 418 25.25 -4.56 -8.12
N LEU A 419 24.80 -5.82 -8.21
CA LEU A 419 24.25 -6.42 -9.42
C LEU A 419 22.94 -5.77 -9.91
N GLN A 420 22.24 -4.97 -9.07
CA GLN A 420 21.10 -4.19 -9.56
C GLN A 420 21.49 -3.07 -10.54
N GLU A 421 22.75 -2.60 -10.53
CA GLU A 421 23.24 -1.56 -11.45
C GLU A 421 23.59 -2.11 -12.86
N PHE A 422 23.84 -3.41 -13.01
CA PHE A 422 24.39 -4.03 -14.24
C PHE A 422 23.37 -4.86 -15.03
N THR A 423 23.33 -4.75 -16.35
CA THR A 423 22.47 -5.57 -17.23
C THR A 423 22.96 -7.03 -17.30
N THR A 424 22.13 -7.94 -17.81
CA THR A 424 22.54 -9.31 -18.11
C THR A 424 23.72 -9.36 -19.10
N CYS A 425 23.80 -8.42 -20.04
CA CYS A 425 24.91 -8.29 -20.98
C CYS A 425 26.23 -7.95 -20.25
N ASP A 426 26.22 -6.98 -19.35
CA ASP A 426 27.41 -6.58 -18.57
C ASP A 426 27.97 -7.74 -17.73
N VAL A 427 27.06 -8.51 -17.11
CA VAL A 427 27.40 -9.73 -16.35
C VAL A 427 28.02 -10.79 -17.27
N SER A 428 27.45 -10.96 -18.47
CA SER A 428 27.94 -11.92 -19.47
C SER A 428 29.34 -11.58 -19.96
N ASP A 429 29.58 -10.32 -20.33
CA ASP A 429 30.87 -9.84 -20.83
C ASP A 429 31.98 -9.93 -19.76
N ALA A 430 31.64 -9.63 -18.49
CA ALA A 430 32.54 -9.85 -17.36
C ALA A 430 32.87 -11.33 -17.16
N LEU A 431 31.89 -12.24 -17.28
CA LEU A 431 32.09 -13.68 -17.18
C LEU A 431 32.93 -14.25 -18.35
N CYS A 432 32.71 -13.78 -19.57
CA CYS A 432 33.56 -14.10 -20.73
C CYS A 432 35.02 -13.72 -20.47
N LYS A 433 35.28 -12.53 -19.92
CA LYS A 433 36.64 -12.09 -19.52
C LYS A 433 37.23 -12.86 -18.35
N LEU A 434 36.40 -13.51 -17.53
CA LEU A 434 36.83 -14.44 -16.48
C LEU A 434 37.01 -15.88 -16.96
N GLY A 435 36.88 -16.15 -18.28
CA GLY A 435 37.11 -17.45 -18.88
C GLY A 435 35.88 -18.37 -18.94
N GLN A 436 34.67 -17.84 -18.79
CA GLN A 436 33.40 -18.57 -18.99
C GLN A 436 32.87 -18.32 -20.41
N PRO A 437 33.04 -19.24 -21.39
CA PRO A 437 32.83 -18.93 -22.82
C PRO A 437 31.39 -18.55 -23.19
N HIS A 438 30.41 -18.99 -22.40
CA HIS A 438 28.98 -18.70 -22.60
C HIS A 438 28.47 -17.52 -21.74
N GLY A 439 29.35 -16.81 -21.03
CA GLY A 439 28.97 -15.67 -20.18
C GLY A 439 27.98 -16.00 -19.05
N GLY A 440 27.77 -17.27 -18.70
CA GLY A 440 26.71 -17.70 -17.77
C GLY A 440 25.29 -17.56 -18.32
N PHE A 441 25.11 -17.23 -19.60
CA PHE A 441 23.80 -17.08 -20.25
C PHE A 441 23.07 -18.42 -20.36
N LEU A 442 21.76 -18.41 -20.10
CA LEU A 442 20.90 -19.59 -20.16
C LEU A 442 19.94 -19.48 -21.36
N PRO A 443 20.25 -20.12 -22.50
CA PRO A 443 19.53 -19.89 -23.75
C PRO A 443 18.08 -20.39 -23.69
N GLY A 444 17.17 -19.62 -24.28
CA GLY A 444 15.76 -19.96 -24.42
C GLY A 444 14.89 -19.71 -23.18
N LEU A 445 15.40 -19.01 -22.16
CA LEU A 445 14.60 -18.49 -21.05
C LEU A 445 14.24 -17.02 -21.32
N THR A 446 12.97 -16.75 -21.58
CA THR A 446 12.47 -15.40 -21.90
C THR A 446 11.43 -14.94 -20.89
N MET A 447 11.29 -13.62 -20.71
CA MET A 447 10.29 -13.03 -19.82
C MET A 447 8.87 -13.22 -20.37
N TRP A 448 7.95 -13.73 -19.55
CA TRP A 448 6.52 -13.90 -19.89
C TRP A 448 5.57 -12.99 -19.09
N SER A 449 5.97 -12.68 -17.85
CA SER A 449 5.28 -11.89 -16.84
C SER A 449 6.28 -10.92 -16.20
N PRO A 450 5.90 -9.67 -15.83
CA PRO A 450 4.55 -9.09 -15.87
C PRO A 450 4.05 -8.75 -17.29
N GLN A 451 4.95 -8.55 -18.25
CA GLN A 451 4.65 -8.37 -19.66
C GLN A 451 5.48 -9.33 -20.51
N ARG A 452 5.10 -9.56 -21.77
CA ARG A 452 5.88 -10.45 -22.65
C ARG A 452 7.00 -9.66 -23.31
N GLN A 453 8.21 -9.84 -22.81
CA GLN A 453 9.42 -9.23 -23.39
C GLN A 453 9.28 -7.70 -23.59
N ASP A 454 8.67 -7.03 -22.62
CA ASP A 454 8.47 -5.59 -22.60
C ASP A 454 8.54 -5.06 -21.16
N GLY A 455 8.78 -3.75 -21.02
CA GLY A 455 8.91 -3.04 -19.75
C GLY A 455 10.27 -3.23 -19.04
N PRO A 456 10.53 -2.43 -17.99
CA PRO A 456 11.83 -2.37 -17.30
C PRO A 456 12.03 -3.51 -16.29
N THR A 457 11.40 -4.67 -16.50
CA THR A 457 11.41 -5.75 -15.50
C THR A 457 12.80 -6.39 -15.44
N LYS A 458 13.40 -6.35 -14.24
CA LYS A 458 14.66 -7.00 -13.91
C LYS A 458 14.55 -7.72 -12.57
N ILE A 459 15.11 -8.92 -12.47
CA ILE A 459 15.26 -9.67 -11.21
C ILE A 459 16.73 -9.94 -10.91
N VAL A 460 17.09 -9.83 -9.63
CA VAL A 460 18.44 -10.10 -9.13
C VAL A 460 18.33 -10.75 -7.75
N GLY A 461 18.92 -11.93 -7.58
CA GLY A 461 18.97 -12.59 -6.27
C GLY A 461 19.64 -13.97 -6.32
N PRO A 462 19.96 -14.55 -5.15
CA PRO A 462 20.52 -15.90 -5.07
C PRO A 462 19.51 -16.96 -5.56
N ALA A 463 20.00 -17.97 -6.25
CA ALA A 463 19.22 -19.09 -6.74
C ALA A 463 18.72 -19.98 -5.59
N TYR A 464 17.40 -20.12 -5.46
CA TYR A 464 16.75 -21.18 -4.69
C TYR A 464 16.33 -22.29 -5.66
N THR A 465 17.08 -23.39 -5.67
CA THR A 465 17.02 -24.37 -6.75
C THR A 465 16.07 -25.53 -6.46
N VAL A 466 15.31 -25.95 -7.47
CA VAL A 466 14.32 -27.04 -7.37
C VAL A 466 14.43 -27.98 -8.56
N LYS A 467 14.57 -29.28 -8.28
CA LYS A 467 14.78 -30.33 -9.28
C LYS A 467 13.56 -31.23 -9.42
N TYR A 468 12.91 -31.18 -10.58
CA TYR A 468 11.95 -32.19 -11.02
C TYR A 468 12.66 -33.34 -11.74
N VAL A 469 12.15 -34.56 -11.54
CA VAL A 469 12.56 -35.78 -12.24
C VAL A 469 11.33 -36.60 -12.66
N PRO A 470 11.45 -37.50 -13.65
CA PRO A 470 10.43 -38.48 -14.00
C PRO A 470 9.99 -39.35 -12.80
N LEU A 471 8.74 -39.84 -12.80
CA LEU A 471 8.20 -40.65 -11.71
C LEU A 471 8.95 -41.97 -11.48
N ASP A 472 9.42 -42.60 -12.56
CA ASP A 472 10.23 -43.83 -12.63
C ASP A 472 11.67 -43.65 -12.14
N ASN A 473 12.15 -42.41 -11.98
CA ASN A 473 13.47 -42.15 -11.41
C ASN A 473 13.54 -42.68 -9.96
N PRO A 474 14.62 -43.36 -9.52
CA PRO A 474 14.70 -43.95 -8.18
C PRO A 474 14.76 -42.93 -7.03
N ALA A 475 14.98 -41.64 -7.31
CA ALA A 475 15.05 -40.62 -6.26
C ALA A 475 13.75 -40.52 -5.44
N PRO A 476 13.85 -40.34 -4.11
CA PRO A 476 12.67 -40.14 -3.26
C PRO A 476 11.96 -38.84 -3.62
N LYS A 477 10.64 -38.82 -3.44
CA LYS A 477 9.84 -37.60 -3.57
C LYS A 477 10.13 -36.69 -2.37
N HIS A 478 10.38 -35.40 -2.61
CA HIS A 478 10.56 -34.42 -1.55
C HIS A 478 9.31 -34.39 -0.64
N PRO A 479 9.47 -34.43 0.71
CA PRO A 479 8.36 -34.69 1.63
C PRO A 479 7.36 -33.54 1.76
N THR A 480 7.81 -32.29 1.59
CA THR A 480 6.98 -31.07 1.69
C THR A 480 6.92 -30.31 0.37
N HIS A 481 5.99 -29.37 0.24
CA HIS A 481 5.93 -28.51 -0.93
C HIS A 481 7.00 -27.41 -0.85
N TYR A 482 8.00 -27.46 -1.74
CA TYR A 482 9.19 -26.59 -1.69
C TYR A 482 8.89 -25.09 -1.63
N ILE A 483 7.76 -24.66 -2.18
CA ILE A 483 7.40 -23.24 -2.27
C ILE A 483 7.27 -22.55 -0.89
N ASP A 484 7.02 -23.32 0.17
CA ASP A 484 6.90 -22.80 1.54
C ASP A 484 8.25 -22.49 2.18
N SER A 485 9.33 -23.14 1.71
CA SER A 485 10.69 -22.99 2.22
C SER A 485 11.49 -21.90 1.50
N VAL A 486 10.94 -21.25 0.46
CA VAL A 486 11.61 -20.21 -0.33
C VAL A 486 12.17 -19.09 0.58
N PRO A 487 13.48 -18.77 0.50
CA PRO A 487 14.09 -17.66 1.22
C PRO A 487 13.64 -16.30 0.68
N LYS A 488 13.51 -15.31 1.58
CA LYS A 488 13.23 -13.92 1.17
C LYS A 488 14.41 -13.37 0.35
N GLY A 489 14.08 -12.76 -0.80
CA GLY A 489 15.04 -12.19 -1.73
C GLY A 489 15.63 -13.19 -2.74
N ALA A 490 15.27 -14.48 -2.68
CA ALA A 490 15.76 -15.47 -3.64
C ALA A 490 15.04 -15.40 -5.00
N VAL A 491 15.71 -15.90 -6.03
CA VAL A 491 15.11 -16.25 -7.33
C VAL A 491 14.76 -17.74 -7.29
N VAL A 492 13.48 -18.09 -7.45
CA VAL A 492 13.06 -19.50 -7.48
C VAL A 492 13.45 -20.09 -8.83
N PHE A 493 14.44 -20.98 -8.85
CA PHE A 493 14.95 -21.61 -10.07
C PHE A 493 14.46 -23.06 -10.14
N VAL A 494 13.53 -23.35 -11.05
CA VAL A 494 12.96 -24.68 -11.25
C VAL A 494 13.50 -25.30 -12.53
N SER A 495 14.09 -26.49 -12.46
CA SER A 495 14.52 -27.26 -13.63
C SER A 495 13.79 -28.62 -13.70
N CYS A 496 13.47 -29.03 -14.93
CA CYS A 496 12.86 -30.30 -15.26
C CYS A 496 13.55 -30.91 -16.51
N PRO A 497 13.35 -32.21 -16.78
CA PRO A 497 13.95 -32.84 -17.96
C PRO A 497 13.60 -32.11 -19.26
N PHE A 498 14.58 -31.95 -20.15
CA PHE A 498 14.36 -31.29 -21.43
C PHE A 498 13.23 -31.95 -22.22
N GLY A 499 12.40 -31.15 -22.90
CA GLY A 499 11.25 -31.62 -23.67
C GLY A 499 10.00 -31.97 -22.86
N THR A 500 10.00 -31.82 -21.53
CA THR A 500 8.81 -32.01 -20.68
C THR A 500 7.58 -31.24 -21.23
N PRO A 501 6.45 -31.91 -21.53
CA PRO A 501 5.26 -31.24 -22.06
C PRO A 501 4.41 -30.54 -20.99
N ASN A 502 4.47 -31.00 -19.75
CA ASN A 502 3.65 -30.50 -18.64
C ASN A 502 4.28 -29.26 -17.98
N ALA A 503 3.45 -28.40 -17.40
CA ALA A 503 3.89 -27.24 -16.64
C ALA A 503 4.35 -27.66 -15.24
N VAL A 504 5.56 -27.24 -14.83
CA VAL A 504 6.14 -27.53 -13.50
C VAL A 504 5.94 -26.39 -12.48
N TYR A 505 5.35 -25.28 -12.92
CA TYR A 505 5.09 -24.08 -12.12
C TYR A 505 3.77 -23.43 -12.53
N GLY A 506 3.12 -22.68 -11.63
CA GLY A 506 1.79 -22.09 -11.86
C GLY A 506 1.46 -20.90 -10.96
N GLY A 507 0.23 -20.39 -11.04
CA GLY A 507 -0.20 -19.12 -10.43
C GLY A 507 -0.10 -19.10 -8.90
N LEU A 508 -0.66 -20.12 -8.24
CA LEU A 508 -0.56 -20.30 -6.77
C LEU A 508 0.88 -20.37 -6.27
N MET A 509 1.80 -20.91 -7.08
CA MET A 509 3.21 -21.05 -6.71
C MET A 509 3.92 -19.69 -6.79
N SER A 510 3.64 -18.90 -7.84
CA SER A 510 4.07 -17.50 -7.93
C SER A 510 3.53 -16.66 -6.76
N MET A 511 2.24 -16.78 -6.44
CA MET A 511 1.62 -16.06 -5.32
C MET A 511 2.32 -16.39 -4.00
N ARG A 512 2.58 -17.67 -3.72
CA ARG A 512 3.27 -18.08 -2.49
C ARG A 512 4.74 -17.64 -2.46
N ALA A 513 5.45 -17.72 -3.58
CA ALA A 513 6.82 -17.19 -3.70
C ALA A 513 6.87 -15.67 -3.45
N GLN A 514 5.92 -14.91 -4.01
CA GLN A 514 5.79 -13.47 -3.80
C GLN A 514 5.49 -13.12 -2.32
N VAL A 515 4.57 -13.84 -1.67
CA VAL A 515 4.28 -13.70 -0.23
C VAL A 515 5.49 -14.03 0.65
N ARG A 516 6.33 -14.99 0.22
CA ARG A 516 7.63 -15.31 0.86
C ARG A 516 8.71 -14.25 0.59
N GLY A 517 8.46 -13.31 -0.33
CA GLY A 517 9.36 -12.24 -0.71
C GLY A 517 10.44 -12.66 -1.72
N ALA A 518 10.19 -13.66 -2.55
CA ALA A 518 11.04 -13.95 -3.71
C ALA A 518 10.94 -12.83 -4.75
N VAL A 519 12.04 -12.53 -5.44
CA VAL A 519 12.09 -11.43 -6.43
C VAL A 519 11.53 -11.83 -7.81
N GLY A 520 11.43 -13.12 -8.09
CA GLY A 520 10.92 -13.68 -9.34
C GLY A 520 11.19 -15.18 -9.44
N SER A 521 10.72 -15.82 -10.51
CA SER A 521 11.04 -17.24 -10.79
C SER A 521 11.57 -17.46 -12.20
N VAL A 522 12.52 -18.39 -12.30
CA VAL A 522 13.10 -18.87 -13.56
C VAL A 522 12.75 -20.35 -13.73
N ILE A 523 12.06 -20.68 -14.81
CA ILE A 523 11.52 -22.01 -15.07
C ILE A 523 12.19 -22.61 -16.32
N ASP A 524 13.20 -23.45 -16.10
CA ASP A 524 13.83 -24.32 -17.08
C ASP A 524 12.88 -25.48 -17.44
N GLY A 525 11.80 -25.11 -18.14
CA GLY A 525 10.63 -25.93 -18.41
C GLY A 525 9.43 -25.09 -18.84
N ARG A 526 8.22 -25.66 -18.71
CA ARG A 526 6.96 -24.95 -18.93
C ARG A 526 6.31 -24.53 -17.61
N PHE A 527 5.52 -23.47 -17.66
CA PHE A 527 4.66 -23.01 -16.57
C PHE A 527 3.22 -22.81 -17.07
N ARG A 528 2.25 -22.67 -16.16
CA ARG A 528 0.83 -22.43 -16.47
C ARG A 528 0.31 -21.19 -15.73
N ASP A 529 -0.95 -20.85 -15.97
CA ASP A 529 -1.68 -19.75 -15.30
C ASP A 529 -1.06 -18.35 -15.54
N LEU A 530 -0.52 -18.13 -16.73
CA LEU A 530 0.19 -16.88 -17.09
C LEU A 530 -0.61 -15.61 -16.79
N GLN A 531 -1.92 -15.61 -17.01
CA GLN A 531 -2.74 -14.42 -16.76
C GLN A 531 -2.77 -14.05 -15.28
N GLU A 532 -2.92 -15.03 -14.38
CA GLU A 532 -2.84 -14.83 -12.92
C GLU A 532 -1.46 -14.28 -12.52
N GLN A 533 -0.38 -14.79 -13.11
CA GLN A 533 0.98 -14.34 -12.80
C GLN A 533 1.25 -12.89 -13.23
N ARG A 534 0.63 -12.45 -14.33
CA ARG A 534 0.66 -11.06 -14.79
C ARG A 534 -0.17 -10.13 -13.90
N GLU A 535 -1.33 -10.59 -13.46
CA GLU A 535 -2.19 -9.86 -12.51
C GLU A 535 -1.53 -9.71 -11.14
N LEU A 536 -0.71 -10.67 -10.72
CA LEU A 536 0.19 -10.56 -9.55
C LEU A 536 1.38 -9.61 -9.76
N GLY A 537 1.64 -9.17 -10.99
CA GLY A 537 2.84 -8.40 -11.37
C GLY A 537 4.15 -9.17 -11.17
N TYR A 538 4.09 -10.49 -11.01
CA TYR A 538 5.23 -11.30 -10.55
C TYR A 538 6.13 -11.71 -11.72
N PRO A 539 7.45 -11.41 -11.70
CA PRO A 539 8.35 -11.73 -12.81
C PRO A 539 8.54 -13.23 -13.03
N ILE A 540 8.30 -13.68 -14.26
CA ILE A 540 8.49 -15.09 -14.68
C ILE A 540 9.31 -15.14 -15.97
N PHE A 541 10.43 -15.84 -15.89
CA PHE A 541 11.27 -16.21 -17.03
C PHE A 541 11.14 -17.70 -17.28
N ALA A 542 10.82 -18.11 -18.51
CA ALA A 542 10.57 -19.53 -18.79
C ALA A 542 10.78 -19.89 -20.27
N ARG A 543 10.91 -21.20 -20.54
CA ARG A 543 11.00 -21.74 -21.90
C ARG A 543 9.67 -21.71 -22.66
N GLY A 544 8.55 -21.81 -21.95
CA GLY A 544 7.23 -21.77 -22.58
C GLY A 544 6.05 -21.92 -21.63
N VAL A 545 4.86 -21.76 -22.17
CA VAL A 545 3.60 -22.00 -21.46
C VAL A 545 3.12 -23.44 -21.70
N GLY A 546 2.45 -24.03 -20.71
CA GLY A 546 1.74 -25.30 -20.79
C GLY A 546 0.42 -25.23 -20.01
N THR A 547 -0.35 -26.31 -20.04
CA THR A 547 -1.67 -26.40 -19.37
C THR A 547 -1.73 -27.55 -18.37
N ALA A 548 -1.21 -28.73 -18.73
CA ALA A 548 -1.23 -29.91 -17.88
C ALA A 548 -0.30 -29.76 -16.64
N PRO A 549 -0.75 -30.17 -15.43
CA PRO A 549 0.06 -30.12 -14.21
C PRO A 549 1.17 -31.17 -14.21
N PRO A 550 2.21 -31.07 -13.35
CA PRO A 550 3.39 -31.93 -13.46
C PRO A 550 3.20 -33.33 -12.86
N ALA A 551 2.28 -33.48 -11.90
CA ALA A 551 2.11 -34.68 -11.08
C ALA A 551 1.93 -36.02 -11.84
N PRO A 552 1.33 -36.09 -13.05
CA PRO A 552 1.21 -37.35 -13.79
C PRO A 552 2.52 -37.87 -14.40
N LEU A 553 3.55 -37.02 -14.55
CA LEU A 553 4.82 -37.37 -15.21
C LEU A 553 6.06 -37.13 -14.35
N LEU A 554 5.99 -36.19 -13.41
CA LEU A 554 7.15 -35.70 -12.66
C LEU A 554 6.90 -35.63 -11.16
N LYS A 555 7.97 -35.81 -10.39
CA LYS A 555 8.06 -35.54 -8.95
C LYS A 555 9.24 -34.60 -8.67
N VAL A 556 9.14 -33.84 -7.57
CA VAL A 556 10.27 -33.08 -7.04
C VAL A 556 11.19 -34.06 -6.30
N ALA A 557 12.46 -34.14 -6.70
CA ALA A 557 13.46 -35.02 -6.09
C ALA A 557 14.50 -34.27 -5.25
N GLY A 558 14.60 -32.94 -5.39
CA GLY A 558 15.54 -32.15 -4.63
C GLY A 558 15.18 -30.67 -4.59
N VAL A 559 15.57 -30.04 -3.49
CA VAL A 559 15.47 -28.62 -3.17
C VAL A 559 16.84 -28.21 -2.65
N ASP A 560 17.33 -27.04 -3.04
CA ASP A 560 18.71 -26.59 -2.78
C ASP A 560 19.76 -27.63 -3.21
N VAL A 561 19.57 -28.19 -4.40
CA VAL A 561 20.52 -29.07 -5.09
C VAL A 561 21.01 -28.44 -6.40
N PRO A 562 22.26 -28.69 -6.84
CA PRO A 562 22.74 -28.22 -8.13
C PRO A 562 21.89 -28.72 -9.31
N LEU A 563 21.52 -27.81 -10.20
CA LEU A 563 20.72 -28.07 -11.40
C LEU A 563 21.61 -27.96 -12.63
N ARG A 564 21.50 -28.91 -13.56
CA ARG A 564 22.13 -28.79 -14.88
C ARG A 564 21.07 -28.35 -15.88
N VAL A 565 21.17 -27.11 -16.34
CA VAL A 565 20.24 -26.52 -17.31
C VAL A 565 20.54 -27.10 -18.68
N GLN A 566 19.58 -27.82 -19.26
CA GLN A 566 19.76 -28.49 -20.55
C GLN A 566 19.39 -27.57 -21.71
N SER A 567 20.31 -27.43 -22.66
CA SER A 567 20.13 -26.68 -23.91
C SER A 567 20.10 -27.64 -25.09
N ARG A 568 19.44 -27.24 -26.17
CA ARG A 568 19.29 -28.04 -27.41
C ARG A 568 20.62 -28.24 -28.16
N GLN A 569 21.66 -27.50 -27.78
CA GLN A 569 23.02 -27.58 -28.32
C GLN A 569 23.99 -28.31 -27.37
N ASP A 570 23.65 -28.47 -26.09
CA ASP A 570 24.61 -28.78 -25.02
C ASP A 570 24.17 -29.99 -24.17
N GLU A 571 23.71 -31.08 -24.81
CA GLU A 571 23.26 -32.30 -24.11
C GLU A 571 24.32 -32.91 -23.18
N LYS A 572 25.61 -32.59 -23.37
CA LYS A 572 26.72 -33.04 -22.52
C LYS A 572 27.31 -31.97 -21.60
N ASP A 573 27.16 -30.68 -21.93
CA ASP A 573 27.91 -29.59 -21.27
C ASP A 573 27.06 -28.42 -20.74
N GLY A 574 25.74 -28.59 -20.63
CA GLY A 574 24.84 -27.56 -20.11
C GLY A 574 25.23 -26.98 -18.74
N THR A 575 25.04 -25.67 -18.58
CA THR A 575 25.42 -24.86 -17.40
C THR A 575 24.87 -25.43 -16.09
N VAL A 576 25.71 -25.50 -15.05
CA VAL A 576 25.30 -25.90 -13.71
C VAL A 576 24.99 -24.66 -12.86
N VAL A 577 23.75 -24.58 -12.37
CA VAL A 577 23.28 -23.55 -11.42
C VAL A 577 23.28 -24.17 -10.03
N ARG A 578 24.08 -23.63 -9.11
CA ARG A 578 24.14 -24.08 -7.72
C ARG A 578 23.19 -23.26 -6.84
N PRO A 579 22.72 -23.80 -5.70
CA PRO A 579 22.02 -23.00 -4.70
C PRO A 579 22.91 -21.85 -4.25
N GLY A 580 22.36 -20.64 -4.20
CA GLY A 580 23.09 -19.43 -3.81
C GLY A 580 23.85 -18.71 -4.92
N ASP A 581 24.00 -19.28 -6.13
CA ASP A 581 24.54 -18.53 -7.28
C ASP A 581 23.64 -17.35 -7.64
N TYR A 582 24.20 -16.24 -8.10
CA TYR A 582 23.43 -15.03 -8.39
C TYR A 582 22.77 -15.12 -9.76
N VAL A 583 21.44 -15.10 -9.77
CA VAL A 583 20.64 -15.05 -10.99
C VAL A 583 20.31 -13.59 -11.30
N VAL A 584 20.68 -13.14 -12.50
CA VAL A 584 20.30 -11.84 -13.07
C VAL A 584 19.44 -12.13 -14.30
N ALA A 585 18.26 -11.52 -14.39
CA ALA A 585 17.45 -11.63 -15.59
C ALA A 585 16.73 -10.31 -15.92
N ASP A 586 16.73 -9.96 -17.19
CA ASP A 586 16.11 -8.77 -17.77
C ASP A 586 15.57 -9.10 -19.19
N LEU A 587 15.22 -8.09 -19.99
CA LEU A 587 14.68 -8.29 -21.34
C LEU A 587 15.51 -9.22 -22.23
N ASN A 588 16.84 -9.23 -22.10
CA ASN A 588 17.74 -10.03 -22.94
C ASN A 588 17.76 -11.52 -22.57
N GLY A 589 17.27 -11.89 -21.38
CA GLY A 589 17.16 -13.28 -20.93
C GLY A 589 17.62 -13.48 -19.48
N VAL A 590 18.20 -14.65 -19.20
CA VAL A 590 18.67 -15.05 -17.86
C VAL A 590 20.16 -15.37 -17.90
N VAL A 591 20.91 -14.83 -16.94
CA VAL A 591 22.34 -15.08 -16.72
C VAL A 591 22.55 -15.53 -15.29
N VAL A 592 23.44 -16.51 -15.10
CA VAL A 592 23.85 -16.99 -13.78
C VAL A 592 25.32 -16.67 -13.56
N LEU A 593 25.58 -15.92 -12.49
CA LEU A 593 26.90 -15.56 -11.99
C LEU A 593 27.23 -16.49 -10.80
N PRO A 594 28.19 -17.42 -10.95
CA PRO A 594 28.63 -18.25 -9.85
C PRO A 594 29.08 -17.41 -8.66
N ALA A 595 28.65 -17.75 -7.44
CA ALA A 595 28.93 -16.96 -6.25
C ALA A 595 30.45 -16.75 -6.04
N GLU A 596 31.26 -17.76 -6.36
CA GLU A 596 32.73 -17.75 -6.30
C GLU A 596 33.41 -16.81 -7.31
N LEU A 597 32.71 -16.33 -8.34
CA LEU A 597 33.22 -15.36 -9.32
C LEU A 597 32.69 -13.93 -9.09
N ALA A 598 31.68 -13.74 -8.23
CA ALA A 598 30.97 -12.47 -8.11
C ALA A 598 31.87 -11.29 -7.69
N GLU A 599 32.72 -11.48 -6.68
CA GLU A 599 33.67 -10.43 -6.22
C GLU A 599 34.68 -10.03 -7.30
N ARG A 600 35.08 -10.97 -8.18
CA ARG A 600 36.01 -10.71 -9.29
C ARG A 600 35.30 -10.09 -10.50
N ALA A 601 34.02 -10.40 -10.69
CA ALA A 601 33.24 -9.93 -11.83
C ALA A 601 32.78 -8.47 -11.64
N LEU A 602 32.36 -8.07 -10.44
CA LEU A 602 31.83 -6.72 -10.18
C LEU A 602 32.77 -5.56 -10.61
N PRO A 603 34.08 -5.57 -10.30
CA PRO A 603 34.99 -4.51 -10.78
C PRO A 603 35.16 -4.51 -12.30
N LEU A 604 35.09 -5.68 -12.95
CA LEU A 604 35.16 -5.80 -14.40
C LEU A 604 33.89 -5.27 -15.07
N MET A 605 32.70 -5.53 -14.52
CA MET A 605 31.44 -4.94 -15.00
C MET A 605 31.51 -3.41 -14.92
N ARG A 606 31.90 -2.86 -13.76
CA ARG A 606 32.01 -1.41 -13.56
C ARG A 606 32.93 -0.75 -14.60
N LYS A 607 34.14 -1.28 -14.77
CA LYS A 607 35.11 -0.76 -15.75
C LYS A 607 34.59 -0.82 -17.21
N GLN A 608 33.77 -1.81 -17.54
CA GLN A 608 33.19 -1.95 -18.88
C GLN A 608 32.08 -0.94 -19.12
N VAL A 609 31.13 -0.82 -18.18
CA VAL A 609 30.04 0.18 -18.28
C VAL A 609 30.61 1.60 -18.35
N ASP A 610 31.59 1.94 -17.51
CA ASP A 610 32.22 3.27 -17.51
C ASP A 610 32.92 3.59 -18.86
N ALA A 611 33.52 2.58 -19.52
CA ALA A 611 34.12 2.72 -20.85
C ALA A 611 33.06 2.86 -21.96
N ASP A 612 31.97 2.10 -21.87
CA ASP A 612 30.88 2.08 -22.85
C ASP A 612 30.05 3.36 -22.81
N ASP A 613 29.80 3.92 -21.62
CA ASP A 613 29.17 5.24 -21.46
C ASP A 613 30.02 6.33 -22.14
N CYS A 614 31.33 6.28 -21.97
CA CYS A 614 32.27 7.20 -22.61
C CYS A 614 32.29 7.02 -24.15
N MET A 615 32.31 5.77 -24.65
CA MET A 615 32.16 5.49 -26.08
C MET A 615 30.82 6.00 -26.63
N ALA A 616 29.72 5.78 -25.92
CA ALA A 616 28.39 6.20 -26.35
C ALA A 616 28.26 7.73 -26.46
N VAL A 617 28.97 8.49 -25.63
CA VAL A 617 29.06 9.96 -25.73
C VAL A 617 29.83 10.40 -26.98
N GLU A 618 31.01 9.82 -27.25
CA GLU A 618 31.80 10.21 -28.43
C GLU A 618 31.20 9.73 -29.76
N ILE A 619 30.58 8.55 -29.79
CA ILE A 619 29.84 8.05 -30.96
C ILE A 619 28.65 8.99 -31.28
N LYS A 620 27.93 9.49 -30.26
CA LYS A 620 26.87 10.50 -30.45
C LYS A 620 27.38 11.84 -30.98
N LYS A 621 28.67 12.16 -30.79
CA LYS A 621 29.33 13.35 -31.38
C LYS A 621 29.85 13.10 -32.81
N GLY A 622 29.72 11.88 -33.33
CA GLY A 622 30.14 11.50 -34.68
C GLY A 622 31.46 10.74 -34.79
N MET A 623 32.08 10.34 -33.66
CA MET A 623 33.27 9.47 -33.69
C MET A 623 32.91 8.07 -34.21
N GLY A 624 33.78 7.48 -35.03
CA GLY A 624 33.57 6.12 -35.54
C GLY A 624 33.69 5.06 -34.44
N PHE A 625 32.85 4.02 -34.48
CA PHE A 625 32.83 2.96 -33.45
C PHE A 625 34.21 2.31 -33.21
N ALA A 626 34.96 2.01 -34.27
CA ALA A 626 36.29 1.40 -34.15
C ALA A 626 37.33 2.35 -33.49
N GLU A 627 37.19 3.66 -33.70
CA GLU A 627 38.04 4.67 -33.08
C GLU A 627 37.71 4.84 -31.60
N ALA A 628 36.42 4.94 -31.26
CA ALA A 628 35.95 5.00 -29.88
C ALA A 628 36.33 3.74 -29.09
N SER A 629 36.21 2.55 -29.69
CA SER A 629 36.59 1.28 -29.04
C SER A 629 38.08 1.24 -28.68
N ARG A 630 38.96 1.65 -29.60
CA ARG A 630 40.41 1.74 -29.36
C ARG A 630 40.77 2.78 -28.29
N LEU A 631 39.98 3.84 -28.15
CA LEU A 631 40.24 4.90 -27.18
C LEU A 631 39.86 4.51 -25.75
N PHE A 632 38.76 3.77 -25.56
CA PHE A 632 38.18 3.52 -24.24
C PHE A 632 38.19 2.04 -23.78
N ARG A 633 38.11 1.06 -24.70
CA ARG A 633 38.17 -0.37 -24.36
C ARG A 633 39.59 -0.95 -24.42
N GLY A 634 40.49 -0.31 -25.19
CA GLY A 634 41.89 -0.74 -25.43
C GLY A 634 42.04 -1.48 -26.73
#